data_AF-A0A7C7JTZ6-F1
#
_entry.id   AF-A0A7C7JTZ6-F1
#
_cell.length_a   1.000
_cell.length_b   1.000
_cell.length_c   1.000
_cell.angle_alpha   90.00
_cell.angle_beta   90.00
_cell.angle_gamma   90.00
#
_symmetry.space_group_name_H-M   'P 1'
#
loop_
_entity.id
_entity.type
_entity.pdbx_description
1 polymer ?
#
loop_
_entity_poly.entity_id
_entity_poly.type
_entity_poly.pdbx_seq_one_letter_code
_entity_poly.pdbx_strand_id
1 'polypeptide(L)'
;MKAGAHMFFSSAVILSLVSVPPLAALPIQDQEEEQEEPKTYSDVITDDTETDEGVFDVHRTDEVLLFEIPDSLLGRDMLLVSRIAKVPVGFPGFSPAGVKTGEQVLRWERQADKILLRTISYSNVADDTLAVSISVEANNFGPIIAAFDIEVEGE
;
A
#
# COMPACT_ATOMS: atom_id res chain seq x y z
N MET A 1 -35.60 -13.34 12.23
CA MET A 1 -35.75 -13.24 10.76
C MET A 1 -34.82 -12.12 10.31
N LYS A 2 -33.75 -12.45 9.57
CA LYS A 2 -32.72 -11.51 9.11
C LYS A 2 -33.25 -10.71 7.92
N ALA A 3 -33.27 -9.38 8.02
CA ALA A 3 -33.44 -8.51 6.86
C ALA A 3 -32.08 -8.38 6.16
N GLY A 4 -31.98 -8.89 4.93
CA GLY A 4 -30.80 -8.76 4.09
C GLY A 4 -30.75 -7.36 3.47
N ALA A 5 -29.62 -6.67 3.63
CA ALA A 5 -29.33 -5.47 2.87
C ALA A 5 -28.98 -5.87 1.43
N HIS A 6 -29.83 -5.46 0.49
CA HIS A 6 -29.56 -5.60 -0.93
C HIS A 6 -28.70 -4.42 -1.40
N MET A 7 -27.44 -4.69 -1.72
CA MET A 7 -26.59 -3.76 -2.47
C MET A 7 -26.87 -3.93 -3.96
N PHE A 8 -27.31 -2.86 -4.62
CA PHE A 8 -27.49 -2.79 -6.06
C PHE A 8 -26.25 -2.13 -6.68
N PHE A 9 -25.55 -2.85 -7.56
CA PHE A 9 -24.53 -2.27 -8.44
C PHE A 9 -25.16 -2.06 -9.82
N SER A 10 -25.14 -0.82 -10.31
CA SER A 10 -25.54 -0.51 -11.68
C SER A 10 -24.33 -0.72 -12.60
N SER A 11 -24.35 -1.78 -13.40
CA SER A 11 -23.49 -1.91 -14.58
C SER A 11 -24.36 -1.74 -15.80
N ALA A 12 -24.33 -0.55 -16.38
CA ALA A 12 -24.94 -0.26 -17.66
C ALA A 12 -23.82 -0.04 -18.69
N VAL A 13 -23.43 -1.11 -19.39
CA VAL A 13 -22.71 -0.98 -20.66
C VAL A 13 -23.79 -0.75 -21.73
N ILE A 14 -24.09 0.52 -22.01
CA ILE A 14 -24.94 0.92 -23.13
C ILE A 14 -24.01 1.17 -24.32
N LEU A 15 -23.94 0.23 -25.24
CA LEU A 15 -23.31 0.43 -26.55
C LEU A 15 -24.30 1.19 -27.44
N SER A 16 -24.37 2.51 -27.30
CA SER A 16 -25.10 3.38 -28.21
C SER A 16 -24.20 3.75 -29.40
N LEU A 17 -24.62 3.34 -30.60
CA LEU A 17 -24.14 3.92 -31.86
C LEU A 17 -24.54 5.40 -31.89
N VAL A 18 -23.60 6.29 -31.53
CA VAL A 18 -23.79 7.74 -31.67
C VAL A 18 -23.41 8.13 -33.10
N SER A 19 -24.40 8.55 -33.88
CA SER A 19 -24.19 9.33 -35.11
C SER A 19 -23.46 10.62 -34.74
N VAL A 20 -22.19 10.74 -35.13
CA VAL A 20 -21.38 11.95 -34.89
C VAL A 20 -21.98 13.11 -35.70
N PRO A 21 -22.57 14.15 -35.07
CA PRO A 21 -22.96 15.36 -35.78
C PRO A 21 -21.69 16.14 -36.19
N PRO A 22 -21.75 16.96 -37.25
CA PRO A 22 -20.63 17.81 -37.63
C PRO A 22 -20.31 18.77 -36.48
N LEU A 23 -19.01 18.87 -36.18
CA LEU A 23 -18.43 19.63 -35.08
C LEU A 23 -18.78 21.12 -35.18
N ALA A 24 -19.90 21.52 -34.58
CA ALA A 24 -20.14 22.89 -34.20
C ALA A 24 -19.42 23.13 -32.86
N ALA A 25 -18.55 24.13 -32.82
CA ALA A 25 -17.73 24.47 -31.66
C ALA A 25 -18.62 24.73 -30.43
N LEU A 26 -18.61 23.78 -29.49
CA LEU A 26 -19.12 24.03 -28.14
C LEU A 26 -18.14 25.00 -27.45
N PRO A 27 -18.64 26.01 -26.72
CA PRO A 27 -17.78 26.87 -25.93
C PRO A 27 -17.01 25.99 -24.94
N ILE A 28 -15.67 26.05 -25.00
CA ILE A 28 -14.81 25.50 -23.95
C ILE A 28 -15.17 26.28 -22.70
N GLN A 29 -15.87 25.63 -21.77
CA GLN A 29 -15.96 26.14 -20.41
C GLN A 29 -14.60 25.86 -19.80
N ASP A 30 -13.79 26.90 -19.65
CA ASP A 30 -12.61 26.86 -18.80
C ASP A 30 -13.11 26.54 -17.39
N GLN A 31 -13.07 25.26 -17.02
CA GLN A 31 -13.08 24.89 -15.62
C GLN A 31 -11.70 25.29 -15.13
N GLU A 32 -11.60 26.42 -14.43
CA GLU A 32 -10.46 26.70 -13.58
C GLU A 32 -10.37 25.52 -12.59
N GLU A 33 -9.44 24.61 -12.84
CA GLU A 33 -9.00 23.64 -11.85
C GLU A 33 -8.45 24.47 -10.70
N GLU A 34 -9.24 24.58 -9.63
CA GLU A 34 -8.83 25.16 -8.37
C GLU A 34 -7.60 24.37 -7.93
N GLN A 35 -6.42 25.00 -8.04
CA GLN A 35 -5.17 24.38 -7.62
C GLN A 35 -5.25 24.20 -6.11
N GLU A 36 -5.62 23.00 -5.66
CA GLU A 36 -5.57 22.65 -4.25
C GLU A 36 -4.13 22.84 -3.76
N GLU A 37 -3.97 23.64 -2.71
CA GLU A 37 -2.68 23.83 -2.07
C GLU A 37 -2.15 22.47 -1.58
N PRO A 38 -0.84 22.20 -1.74
CA PRO A 38 -0.27 20.93 -1.28
C PRO A 38 -0.45 20.78 0.22
N LYS A 39 -0.95 19.61 0.66
CA LYS A 39 -1.09 19.29 2.09
C LYS A 39 0.26 19.35 2.80
N THR A 40 0.27 19.86 4.01
CA THR A 40 1.44 19.89 4.90
C THR A 40 1.41 18.74 5.91
N TYR A 41 2.53 18.51 6.60
CA TYR A 41 2.61 17.46 7.62
C TYR A 41 1.56 17.64 8.71
N SER A 42 1.38 18.87 9.20
CA SER A 42 0.39 19.18 10.24
C SER A 42 -1.06 19.07 9.76
N ASP A 43 -1.31 19.06 8.45
CA ASP A 43 -2.65 18.81 7.90
C ASP A 43 -3.01 17.31 7.93
N VAL A 44 -1.99 16.45 7.93
CA VAL A 44 -2.13 14.98 7.90
C VAL A 44 -1.98 14.39 9.30
N ILE A 45 -1.00 14.86 10.07
CA ILE A 45 -0.69 14.45 11.44
C ILE A 45 -1.12 15.57 12.38
N THR A 46 -2.31 15.41 12.96
CA THR A 46 -2.93 16.40 13.86
C THR A 46 -2.69 16.07 15.34
N ASP A 47 -3.03 16.99 16.24
CA ASP A 47 -2.93 16.78 17.70
C ASP A 47 -3.74 15.57 18.23
N ASP A 48 -4.76 15.14 17.48
CA ASP A 48 -5.61 13.98 17.82
C ASP A 48 -5.03 12.65 17.31
N THR A 49 -3.89 12.67 16.61
CA THR A 49 -3.28 11.50 16.00
C THR A 49 -2.43 10.72 17.00
N GLU A 50 -2.68 9.42 17.12
CA GLU A 50 -1.90 8.51 17.97
C GLU A 50 -0.69 7.97 17.18
N THR A 51 0.53 8.18 17.68
CA THR A 51 1.77 7.71 17.04
C THR A 51 2.39 6.55 17.83
N ASP A 52 2.73 5.47 17.12
CA ASP A 52 3.56 4.37 17.63
C ASP A 52 4.97 4.47 17.03
N GLU A 53 5.96 4.75 17.87
CA GLU A 53 7.37 4.92 17.49
C GLU A 53 8.05 3.55 17.33
N GLY A 54 8.83 3.37 16.27
CA GLY A 54 9.45 2.08 15.98
C GLY A 54 10.63 2.10 15.02
N VAL A 55 10.69 1.10 14.14
CA VAL A 55 11.65 1.12 13.00
C VAL A 55 11.39 2.37 12.15
N PHE A 56 10.12 2.74 12.05
CA PHE A 56 9.60 3.98 11.53
C PHE A 56 8.25 4.24 12.23
N ASP A 57 7.76 5.46 12.15
CA ASP A 57 6.58 5.86 12.91
C ASP A 57 5.29 5.43 12.18
N VAL A 58 4.35 4.92 12.98
CA VAL A 58 3.02 4.55 12.50
C VAL A 58 2.00 5.44 13.19
N HIS A 59 1.31 6.25 12.41
CA HIS A 59 0.29 7.15 12.92
C HIS A 59 -1.10 6.56 12.69
N ARG A 60 -1.98 6.81 13.65
CA ARG A 60 -3.37 6.39 13.59
C ARG A 60 -4.30 7.54 13.93
N THR A 61 -5.19 7.83 12.99
CA THR A 61 -6.30 8.78 13.17
C THR A 61 -7.58 8.01 12.86
N ASP A 62 -8.41 7.79 13.88
CA ASP A 62 -9.59 6.92 13.81
C ASP A 62 -9.28 5.49 13.30
N GLU A 63 -9.70 5.19 12.06
CA GLU A 63 -9.52 3.91 11.36
C GLU A 63 -8.44 3.99 10.27
N VAL A 64 -7.83 5.16 10.07
CA VAL A 64 -6.77 5.38 9.09
C VAL A 64 -5.42 5.11 9.73
N LEU A 65 -4.58 4.32 9.04
CA LEU A 65 -3.18 4.09 9.39
C LEU A 65 -2.31 4.79 8.35
N LEU A 66 -1.37 5.60 8.84
CA LEU A 66 -0.37 6.28 8.05
C LEU A 66 1.00 5.75 8.45
N PHE A 67 1.86 5.51 7.46
CA PHE A 67 3.22 5.03 7.67
C PHE A 67 4.19 6.13 7.29
N GLU A 68 4.92 6.67 8.26
CA GLU A 68 5.98 7.63 7.99
C GLU A 68 7.26 6.86 7.67
N ILE A 69 7.58 6.65 6.39
CA ILE A 69 8.76 5.87 5.98
C ILE A 69 9.92 6.81 5.64
N PRO A 70 11.01 6.84 6.44
CA PRO A 70 12.21 7.60 6.10
C PRO A 70 12.85 7.09 4.81
N ASP A 71 13.36 8.01 3.99
CA ASP A 71 14.07 7.68 2.74
C ASP A 71 15.20 6.67 2.95
N SER A 72 15.88 6.73 4.10
CA SER A 72 16.96 5.80 4.47
C SER A 72 16.52 4.34 4.63
N LEU A 73 15.21 4.08 4.75
CA LEU A 73 14.61 2.75 4.87
C LEU A 73 13.99 2.27 3.56
N LEU A 74 13.80 3.14 2.57
CA LEU A 74 13.39 2.72 1.23
C LEU A 74 14.46 1.83 0.60
N GLY A 75 14.01 0.76 -0.04
CA GLY A 75 14.89 -0.26 -0.65
C GLY A 75 15.54 -1.21 0.36
N ARG A 76 15.35 -1.02 1.68
CA ARG A 76 15.88 -1.93 2.70
C ARG A 76 14.97 -3.14 2.87
N ASP A 77 15.59 -4.32 2.86
CA ASP A 77 14.91 -5.58 3.17
C ASP A 77 14.61 -5.71 4.66
N MET A 78 13.35 -5.94 5.00
CA MET A 78 12.84 -6.07 6.36
C MET A 78 12.21 -7.45 6.55
N LEU A 79 12.60 -8.17 7.60
CA LEU A 79 11.98 -9.45 7.94
C LEU A 79 10.73 -9.22 8.81
N LEU A 80 9.55 -9.54 8.25
CA LEU A 80 8.31 -9.58 9.01
C LEU A 80 8.08 -10.99 9.56
N VAL A 81 8.00 -11.11 10.88
CA VAL A 81 7.71 -12.37 11.57
C VAL A 81 6.42 -12.25 12.36
N SER A 82 5.43 -13.07 12.00
CA SER A 82 4.17 -13.15 12.73
C SER A 82 4.26 -14.21 13.83
N ARG A 83 3.76 -13.87 15.03
CA ARG A 83 3.77 -14.77 16.20
C ARG A 83 2.44 -14.73 16.95
N ILE A 84 2.10 -15.83 17.62
CA ILE A 84 0.94 -15.88 18.51
C ILE A 84 1.24 -15.04 19.75
N ALA A 85 0.57 -13.88 19.91
CA ALA A 85 0.81 -13.02 21.06
C ALA A 85 0.33 -13.66 22.38
N LYS A 86 -0.87 -14.23 22.38
CA LYS A 86 -1.49 -14.90 23.54
C LYS A 86 -2.39 -16.04 23.07
N VAL A 87 -2.54 -17.07 23.90
CA VAL A 87 -3.40 -18.23 23.62
C VAL A 87 -4.61 -18.17 24.55
N PRO A 88 -5.86 -18.20 24.04
CA PRO A 88 -7.05 -18.18 24.88
C PRO A 88 -7.24 -19.50 25.65
N VAL A 89 -7.94 -19.42 26.79
CA VAL A 89 -8.29 -20.60 27.59
C VAL A 89 -9.12 -21.57 26.74
N GLY A 90 -8.73 -22.84 26.71
CA GLY A 90 -9.43 -23.88 25.95
C GLY A 90 -9.08 -23.94 24.46
N PHE A 91 -8.04 -23.22 24.00
CA PHE A 91 -7.56 -23.33 22.63
C PHE A 91 -7.05 -24.76 22.35
N PRO A 92 -7.61 -25.47 21.35
CA PRO A 92 -7.19 -26.84 21.05
C PRO A 92 -5.82 -26.86 20.37
N GLY A 93 -4.89 -27.67 20.89
CA GLY A 93 -3.57 -27.91 20.32
C GLY A 93 -2.40 -27.42 21.19
N PHE A 94 -1.17 -27.69 20.73
CA PHE A 94 0.09 -27.38 21.43
C PHE A 94 0.82 -26.17 20.84
N SER A 95 0.11 -25.14 20.38
CA SER A 95 0.76 -23.91 19.88
C SER A 95 0.79 -22.87 20.99
N PRO A 96 1.86 -22.78 21.80
CA PRO A 96 1.98 -21.77 22.83
C PRO A 96 2.10 -20.37 22.24
N ALA A 97 1.93 -19.37 23.10
CA ALA A 97 2.29 -17.99 22.77
C ALA A 97 3.79 -17.92 22.37
N GLY A 98 4.11 -17.02 21.46
CA GLY A 98 5.46 -16.81 20.92
C GLY A 98 5.81 -17.68 19.72
N VAL A 99 5.01 -18.71 19.40
CA VAL A 99 5.22 -19.54 18.20
C VAL A 99 5.09 -18.71 16.94
N LYS A 100 6.06 -18.87 16.02
CA LYS A 100 6.06 -18.26 14.69
C LYS A 100 4.96 -18.88 13.83
N THR A 101 4.10 -18.04 13.27
CA THR A 101 3.01 -18.44 12.38
C THR A 101 3.27 -18.07 10.92
N GLY A 102 4.19 -17.13 10.68
CA GLY A 102 4.57 -16.71 9.34
C GLY A 102 5.89 -15.95 9.35
N GLU A 103 6.57 -15.98 8.22
CA GLU A 103 7.73 -15.13 7.96
C GLU A 103 7.72 -14.72 6.49
N GLN A 104 8.10 -13.48 6.23
CA GLN A 104 8.31 -12.97 4.89
C GLN A 104 9.29 -11.81 4.93
N VAL A 105 10.04 -11.63 3.85
CA VAL A 105 10.87 -10.43 3.68
C VAL A 105 10.04 -9.42 2.89
N LEU A 106 10.02 -8.19 3.38
CA LEU A 106 9.30 -7.07 2.81
C LEU A 106 10.28 -5.96 2.44
N ARG A 107 9.94 -5.21 1.40
CA ARG A 107 10.69 -4.03 0.98
C ARG A 107 9.71 -2.92 0.58
N TRP A 108 9.96 -1.74 1.13
CA TRP A 108 9.27 -0.51 0.73
C TRP A 108 10.04 0.13 -0.43
N GLU A 109 9.34 0.45 -1.52
CA GLU A 109 9.94 1.04 -2.73
C GLU A 109 9.13 2.25 -3.19
N ARG A 110 9.79 3.35 -3.54
CA ARG A 110 9.12 4.47 -4.18
C ARG A 110 9.04 4.23 -5.69
N GLN A 111 7.86 4.36 -6.26
CA GLN A 111 7.63 4.33 -7.70
C GLN A 111 6.70 5.48 -8.09
N ALA A 112 7.26 6.49 -8.77
CA ALA A 112 6.57 7.74 -9.10
C ALA A 112 5.92 8.40 -7.86
N ASP A 113 4.60 8.51 -7.84
CA ASP A 113 3.75 9.12 -6.82
C ASP A 113 3.28 8.12 -5.75
N LYS A 114 3.85 6.91 -5.72
CA LYS A 114 3.41 5.84 -4.81
C LYS A 114 4.54 5.20 -4.03
N ILE A 115 4.19 4.74 -2.83
CA ILE A 115 4.99 3.81 -2.06
C ILE A 115 4.44 2.40 -2.26
N LEU A 116 5.30 1.49 -2.70
CA LEU A 116 4.98 0.09 -2.94
C LEU A 116 5.53 -0.76 -1.80
N LEU A 117 4.73 -1.71 -1.33
CA LEU A 117 5.19 -2.78 -0.46
C LEU A 117 5.33 -4.05 -1.27
N ARG A 118 6.53 -4.60 -1.30
CA ARG A 118 6.89 -5.80 -2.05
C ARG A 118 7.29 -6.91 -1.10
N THR A 119 7.02 -8.16 -1.46
CA THR A 119 7.67 -9.31 -0.81
C THR A 119 8.92 -9.74 -1.57
N ILE A 120 10.00 -10.08 -0.87
CA ILE A 120 11.27 -10.50 -1.47
C ILE A 120 11.49 -11.99 -1.22
N SER A 121 11.92 -12.72 -2.26
CA SER A 121 12.26 -14.14 -2.17
C SER A 121 13.74 -14.35 -2.50
N TYR A 122 14.47 -15.00 -1.59
CA TYR A 122 15.85 -15.45 -1.83
C TYR A 122 15.92 -16.93 -2.22
N SER A 123 14.83 -17.48 -2.78
CA SER A 123 14.79 -18.88 -3.23
C SER A 123 15.73 -19.15 -4.40
N ASN A 124 15.94 -18.15 -5.26
CA ASN A 124 16.91 -18.19 -6.35
C ASN A 124 17.81 -16.95 -6.24
N VAL A 125 19.08 -17.17 -5.92
CA VAL A 125 20.09 -16.11 -5.81
C VAL A 125 21.33 -16.49 -6.61
N ALA A 126 22.03 -15.48 -7.10
CA ALA A 126 23.33 -15.62 -7.71
C ALA A 126 24.32 -14.68 -7.00
N ASP A 127 25.59 -15.05 -7.02
CA ASP A 127 26.68 -14.21 -6.51
C ASP A 127 26.70 -12.88 -7.27
N ASP A 128 26.76 -11.77 -6.54
CA ASP A 128 26.66 -10.41 -7.08
C ASP A 128 27.82 -10.07 -8.02
N THR A 129 28.97 -10.75 -7.89
CA THR A 129 30.14 -10.60 -8.76
C THR A 129 29.96 -11.25 -10.14
N LEU A 130 28.97 -12.12 -10.32
CA LEU A 130 28.72 -12.81 -11.58
C LEU A 130 27.74 -12.02 -12.45
N ALA A 131 28.02 -11.90 -13.76
CA ALA A 131 27.13 -11.21 -14.70
C ALA A 131 25.70 -11.76 -14.76
N VAL A 132 25.50 -13.01 -14.33
CA VAL A 132 24.18 -13.66 -14.27
C VAL A 132 23.29 -13.11 -13.13
N SER A 133 23.86 -12.41 -12.13
CA SER A 133 23.13 -11.87 -10.98
C SER A 133 21.98 -10.95 -11.39
N ILE A 134 22.22 -10.03 -12.33
CA ILE A 134 21.22 -9.10 -12.88
C ILE A 134 20.04 -9.88 -13.47
N SER A 135 20.32 -10.95 -14.21
CA SER A 135 19.26 -11.78 -14.81
C SER A 135 18.49 -12.55 -13.75
N VAL A 136 19.17 -13.10 -12.73
CA VAL A 136 18.51 -13.81 -11.64
C VAL A 136 17.61 -12.87 -10.83
N GLU A 137 18.07 -11.67 -10.50
CA GLU A 137 17.28 -10.65 -9.79
C GLU A 137 16.04 -10.26 -10.60
N ALA A 138 16.19 -9.95 -11.88
CA ALA A 138 15.06 -9.57 -12.75
C ALA A 138 14.02 -10.68 -12.92
N ASN A 139 14.44 -11.94 -12.91
CA ASN A 139 13.54 -13.10 -13.03
C ASN A 139 12.90 -13.52 -11.71
N ASN A 140 13.44 -13.10 -10.57
CA ASN A 140 12.96 -13.48 -9.23
C ASN A 140 12.44 -12.27 -8.43
N PHE A 141 12.11 -11.19 -9.14
CA PHE A 141 11.54 -10.00 -8.55
C PHE A 141 10.17 -10.29 -7.94
N GLY A 142 10.00 -10.03 -6.64
CA GLY A 142 8.80 -10.45 -5.94
C GLY A 142 7.58 -9.55 -6.17
N PRO A 143 6.37 -10.04 -5.92
CA PRO A 143 5.14 -9.32 -6.21
C PRO A 143 4.93 -8.09 -5.31
N ILE A 144 4.30 -7.05 -5.87
CA ILE A 144 3.74 -5.92 -5.11
C ILE A 144 2.51 -6.44 -4.36
N ILE A 145 2.52 -6.32 -3.04
CA ILE A 145 1.41 -6.78 -2.18
C ILE A 145 0.54 -5.62 -1.69
N ALA A 146 1.04 -4.38 -1.74
CA ALA A 146 0.28 -3.17 -1.52
C ALA A 146 0.92 -1.98 -2.23
N ALA A 147 0.11 -0.97 -2.53
CA ALA A 147 0.53 0.32 -3.04
C ALA A 147 -0.22 1.41 -2.26
N PHE A 148 0.51 2.44 -1.87
CA PHE A 148 0.04 3.53 -1.01
C PHE A 148 0.25 4.85 -1.74
N ASP A 149 -0.75 5.73 -1.65
CA ASP A 149 -0.61 7.11 -2.07
C ASP A 149 0.26 7.87 -1.07
N ILE A 150 0.98 8.88 -1.55
CA ILE A 150 1.81 9.74 -0.72
C ILE A 150 0.98 10.93 -0.28
N GLU A 151 0.63 11.00 1.00
CA GLU A 151 -0.18 12.12 1.55
C GLU A 151 0.65 13.39 1.76
N VAL A 152 1.92 13.24 2.12
CA VAL A 152 2.87 14.36 2.33
C VAL A 152 4.30 13.89 2.06
N GLU A 153 5.14 14.78 1.52
CA GLU A 153 6.57 14.55 1.32
C GLU A 153 7.42 15.52 2.14
N GLY A 154 8.10 14.99 3.16
CA GLY A 154 9.22 15.63 3.85
C GLY A 154 8.89 16.77 4.81
N GLU A 155 9.71 16.86 5.85
CA GLU A 155 10.27 18.11 6.39
C GLU A 155 11.78 17.91 6.58
#